data_AF-A0A0G0M487-F1
#
_entry.id   AF-A0A0G0M487-F1
#
_cell.length_a   1.000
_cell.length_b   1.000
_cell.length_c   1.000
_cell.angle_alpha   90.00
_cell.angle_beta   90.00
_cell.angle_gamma   90.00
#
_symmetry.space_group_name_H-M   'P 1'
#
loop_
_entity.id
_entity.type
_entity.pdbx_description
1 polymer ?
#
loop_
_entity_poly.entity_id
_entity_poly.type
_entity_poly.pdbx_seq_one_letter_code
_entity_poly.pdbx_strand_id
1 'polypeptide(L)'
;MILSAIGISSLFTFHYSPFTKLRYFLILGYLILLFIYSGNYLQKYFEEYRSLYSWSWQYGYKEVVDYAKHNYDKYDKIIVTKKYGEPHEFFLFFWQWNPRAYQNDPNLIRFNQSNWFWVDRFDKFYFVNDWNIPSQEWESFKLESGESVQCTVDSERCLLITSPGNYPKTWTKLETINFLDGKPAFELYENN
;
A
#
# COMPACT_ATOMS: atom_id res chain seq x y z
N MET A 1 21.37 -21.85 7.98
CA MET A 1 22.15 -22.15 6.76
C MET A 1 23.33 -23.09 6.99
N ILE A 2 24.04 -23.03 8.13
CA ILE A 2 25.17 -23.93 8.44
C ILE A 2 24.76 -25.41 8.46
N LEU A 3 23.64 -25.75 9.12
CA LEU A 3 23.14 -27.14 9.18
C LEU A 3 22.74 -27.69 7.80
N SER A 4 22.13 -26.85 6.95
CA SER A 4 21.77 -27.20 5.57
C SER A 4 23.02 -27.47 4.72
N ALA A 5 24.07 -26.66 4.87
CA ALA A 5 25.33 -26.81 4.18
C ALA A 5 26.10 -28.08 4.61
N ILE A 6 26.12 -28.38 5.91
CA ILE A 6 26.68 -29.63 6.45
C ILE A 6 25.91 -30.85 5.95
N GLY A 7 24.57 -30.75 5.89
CA GLY A 7 23.71 -31.80 5.33
C GLY A 7 24.02 -32.08 3.86
N ILE A 8 24.19 -31.03 3.04
CA ILE A 8 24.56 -31.19 1.63
C ILE A 8 26.00 -31.73 1.49
N SER A 9 26.96 -31.21 2.25
CA SER A 9 28.36 -31.65 2.19
C SER A 9 28.51 -33.14 2.58
N SER A 10 27.81 -33.58 3.62
CA SER A 10 27.84 -34.98 4.06
C SER A 10 27.25 -35.97 3.04
N LEU A 11 26.33 -35.52 2.18
CA LEU A 11 25.83 -36.31 1.05
C LEU A 11 26.90 -36.55 -0.03
N PHE A 12 27.94 -35.73 -0.15
CA PHE A 12 28.98 -35.88 -1.18
C PHE A 12 30.26 -36.57 -0.68
N THR A 13 30.56 -36.53 0.62
CA THR A 13 31.82 -37.07 1.19
C THR A 13 31.80 -38.58 1.49
N PHE A 14 30.63 -39.22 1.56
CA PHE A 14 30.50 -40.67 1.82
C PHE A 14 30.71 -41.52 0.54
N HIS A 15 31.95 -41.66 0.07
CA HIS A 15 32.25 -42.34 -1.20
C HIS A 15 32.38 -43.89 -1.11
N TYR A 16 32.43 -44.49 0.09
CA TYR A 16 32.83 -45.91 0.26
C TYR A 16 31.86 -46.78 1.10
N SER A 17 30.55 -46.53 1.05
CA SER A 17 29.56 -47.32 1.82
C SER A 17 28.95 -48.46 0.99
N PRO A 18 28.80 -49.69 1.53
CA PRO A 18 28.13 -50.81 0.85
C PRO A 18 26.62 -50.59 0.63
N PHE A 19 26.04 -49.51 1.17
CA PHE A 19 24.61 -49.18 1.10
C PHE A 19 24.25 -48.19 -0.02
N THR A 20 24.97 -48.21 -1.15
CA THR A 20 24.79 -47.25 -2.26
C THR A 20 23.35 -47.16 -2.78
N LYS A 21 22.62 -48.28 -2.90
CA LYS A 21 21.20 -48.30 -3.31
C LYS A 21 20.29 -47.57 -2.33
N LEU A 22 20.47 -47.78 -1.02
CA LEU A 22 19.71 -47.09 0.03
C LEU A 22 20.00 -45.59 0.03
N ARG A 23 21.26 -45.19 -0.19
CA ARG A 23 21.63 -43.77 -0.32
C ARG A 23 20.91 -43.09 -1.49
N TYR A 24 20.91 -43.68 -2.68
CA TYR A 24 20.17 -43.11 -3.82
C TYR A 24 18.67 -43.04 -3.55
N PHE A 25 18.09 -44.05 -2.90
CA PHE A 25 16.69 -44.03 -2.48
C PHE A 25 16.39 -42.87 -1.50
N LEU A 26 17.25 -42.64 -0.50
CA LEU A 26 17.08 -41.53 0.44
C LEU A 26 17.27 -40.16 -0.21
N ILE A 27 18.25 -40.01 -1.11
CA ILE A 27 18.44 -38.77 -1.89
C ILE A 27 17.21 -38.51 -2.76
N LEU A 28 16.73 -39.52 -3.49
CA LEU A 28 15.52 -39.40 -4.30
C LEU A 28 14.30 -39.03 -3.44
N GLY A 29 14.13 -39.69 -2.29
CA GLY A 29 13.07 -39.35 -1.33
C GLY A 29 13.15 -37.91 -0.83
N TYR A 30 14.35 -37.44 -0.49
CA TYR A 30 14.59 -36.05 -0.10
C TYR A 30 14.27 -35.07 -1.24
N LEU A 31 14.69 -35.37 -2.47
CA LEU A 31 14.40 -34.53 -3.63
C LEU A 31 12.89 -34.49 -3.94
N ILE A 32 12.18 -35.61 -3.80
CA ILE A 32 10.72 -35.67 -3.93
C ILE A 32 10.07 -34.81 -2.85
N LEU A 33 10.48 -34.92 -1.59
CA LEU A 33 9.98 -34.07 -0.51
C LEU A 33 10.25 -32.60 -0.79
N LEU A 34 11.47 -32.24 -1.18
CA LEU A 34 11.84 -30.87 -1.54
C LEU A 34 10.96 -30.34 -2.68
N PHE A 35 10.72 -31.16 -3.70
CA PHE A 35 9.86 -30.81 -4.83
C PHE A 35 8.42 -30.56 -4.37
N ILE A 36 7.85 -31.42 -3.52
CA ILE A 36 6.51 -31.24 -2.96
C ILE A 36 6.43 -29.96 -2.13
N TYR A 37 7.39 -29.71 -1.22
CA TYR A 37 7.40 -28.49 -0.40
C TYR A 37 7.57 -27.22 -1.25
N SER A 38 8.44 -27.28 -2.26
CA SER A 38 8.64 -26.15 -3.19
C SER A 38 7.39 -25.88 -4.01
N GLY A 39 6.73 -26.92 -4.51
CA GLY A 39 5.45 -26.79 -5.22
C GLY A 39 4.37 -26.14 -4.36
N ASN A 40 4.22 -26.62 -3.11
CA ASN A 40 3.27 -26.03 -2.15
C ASN A 40 3.62 -24.56 -1.83
N TYR A 41 4.91 -24.25 -1.65
CA TYR A 41 5.35 -22.88 -1.42
C TYR A 41 5.02 -21.97 -2.61
N LEU A 42 5.35 -22.39 -3.83
CA LEU A 42 5.10 -21.60 -5.03
C LEU A 42 3.61 -21.39 -5.25
N GLN A 43 2.78 -22.42 -5.03
CA GLN A 43 1.33 -22.30 -5.10
C GLN A 43 0.82 -21.24 -4.11
N LYS A 44 1.18 -21.35 -2.83
CA LYS A 44 0.79 -20.37 -1.81
C LYS A 44 1.29 -18.97 -2.14
N TYR A 45 2.52 -18.84 -2.63
CA TYR A 45 3.13 -17.56 -2.95
C TYR A 45 2.45 -16.86 -4.13
N PHE A 46 2.14 -17.58 -5.21
CA PHE A 46 1.57 -16.99 -6.42
C PHE A 46 0.04 -16.89 -6.40
N GLU A 47 -0.65 -17.79 -5.69
CA GLU A 47 -2.12 -17.81 -5.63
C GLU A 47 -2.63 -17.09 -4.38
N GLU A 48 -2.38 -17.66 -3.19
CA GLU A 48 -2.97 -17.19 -1.93
C GLU A 48 -2.37 -15.87 -1.45
N TYR A 49 -1.04 -15.77 -1.40
CA TYR A 49 -0.32 -14.65 -0.78
C TYR A 49 -0.63 -13.34 -1.48
N ARG A 50 -0.64 -13.34 -2.81
CA ARG A 50 -0.96 -12.16 -3.62
C ARG A 50 -2.36 -11.60 -3.30
N SER A 51 -3.37 -12.46 -3.18
CA SER A 51 -4.74 -12.02 -2.93
C SER A 51 -4.97 -11.65 -1.46
N LEU A 52 -4.66 -12.57 -0.53
CA LEU A 52 -4.99 -12.44 0.89
C LEU A 52 -4.18 -11.36 1.62
N TYR A 53 -3.01 -11.01 1.11
CA TYR A 53 -2.10 -10.06 1.75
C TYR A 53 -1.84 -8.81 0.91
N SER A 54 -2.67 -8.52 -0.09
CA SER A 54 -2.52 -7.30 -0.90
C SER A 54 -2.54 -6.01 -0.06
N TRP A 55 -3.22 -6.03 1.09
CA TRP A 55 -3.22 -4.92 2.06
C TRP A 55 -1.83 -4.60 2.61
N SER A 56 -0.96 -5.61 2.76
CA SER A 56 0.40 -5.44 3.27
C SER A 56 1.34 -4.81 2.23
N TRP A 57 0.93 -4.81 0.97
CA TRP A 57 1.66 -4.18 -0.14
C TRP A 57 1.01 -2.85 -0.55
N GLN A 58 0.10 -2.33 0.28
CA GLN A 58 -0.57 -1.06 0.06
C GLN A 58 -1.30 -1.04 -1.30
N TYR A 59 -1.91 -2.17 -1.68
CA TYR A 59 -2.73 -2.27 -2.89
C TYR A 59 -3.88 -1.24 -2.89
N GLY A 60 -4.31 -0.82 -4.07
CA GLY A 60 -5.40 0.15 -4.26
C GLY A 60 -4.92 1.56 -4.57
N TYR A 61 -3.67 1.91 -4.24
CA TYR A 61 -3.13 3.24 -4.55
C TYR A 61 -3.04 3.53 -6.04
N LYS A 62 -2.82 2.52 -6.89
CA LYS A 62 -2.81 2.73 -8.34
C LYS A 62 -4.19 3.19 -8.83
N GLU A 63 -5.24 2.50 -8.39
CA GLU A 63 -6.63 2.81 -8.72
C GLU A 63 -7.06 4.17 -8.15
N VAL A 64 -6.65 4.49 -6.91
CA VAL A 64 -6.87 5.80 -6.29
C VAL A 64 -6.24 6.92 -7.13
N VAL A 65 -4.98 6.75 -7.51
CA VAL A 65 -4.25 7.76 -8.29
C VAL A 65 -4.83 7.90 -9.68
N ASP A 66 -5.18 6.79 -10.33
CA ASP A 66 -5.86 6.79 -11.63
C ASP A 66 -7.20 7.53 -11.54
N TYR A 67 -8.02 7.31 -10.50
CA TYR A 67 -9.27 8.04 -10.28
C TYR A 67 -9.02 9.55 -10.08
N ALA A 68 -8.11 9.90 -9.17
CA ALA A 68 -7.78 11.28 -8.85
C ALA A 68 -7.27 12.02 -10.09
N LYS A 69 -6.50 11.35 -10.96
CA LYS A 69 -5.99 11.88 -12.22
C LYS A 69 -7.10 12.18 -13.23
N HIS A 70 -8.04 11.27 -13.44
CA HIS A 70 -9.15 11.49 -14.37
C HIS A 70 -10.15 12.53 -13.90
N ASN A 71 -10.22 12.78 -12.59
CA ASN A 71 -11.14 13.74 -11.98
C ASN A 71 -10.45 14.99 -11.44
N TYR A 72 -9.16 15.18 -11.72
CA TYR A 72 -8.33 16.22 -11.11
C TYR A 72 -8.97 17.60 -11.26
N ASP A 73 -9.42 17.98 -12.46
CA ASP A 73 -9.99 19.32 -12.73
C ASP A 73 -11.37 19.56 -12.09
N LYS A 74 -12.02 18.53 -11.55
CA LYS A 74 -13.34 18.66 -10.91
C LYS A 74 -13.26 19.15 -9.47
N TYR A 75 -12.11 18.99 -8.82
CA TYR A 75 -11.95 19.25 -7.40
C TYR A 75 -10.90 20.34 -7.17
N ASP A 76 -11.19 21.23 -6.24
CA ASP A 76 -10.27 22.26 -5.75
C ASP A 76 -9.25 21.65 -4.79
N LYS A 77 -9.63 20.59 -4.07
CA LYS A 77 -8.77 19.85 -3.13
C LYS A 77 -8.98 18.35 -3.22
N ILE A 78 -7.90 17.58 -3.07
CA ILE A 78 -7.93 16.12 -3.03
C ILE A 78 -7.28 15.69 -1.71
N ILE A 79 -8.10 15.19 -0.79
CA ILE A 79 -7.69 14.77 0.54
C ILE A 79 -7.53 13.25 0.53
N VAL A 80 -6.39 12.76 1.03
CA VAL A 80 -6.03 11.34 0.99
C VAL A 80 -5.57 10.89 2.37
N THR A 81 -6.15 9.80 2.87
CA THR A 81 -5.77 9.19 4.14
C THR A 81 -4.35 8.62 4.13
N LYS A 82 -3.64 8.76 5.24
CA LYS A 82 -2.35 8.09 5.54
C LYS A 82 -2.52 6.71 6.19
N LYS A 83 -3.73 6.14 6.17
CA LYS A 83 -4.04 4.84 6.82
C LYS A 83 -3.02 3.74 6.54
N TYR A 84 -2.53 3.65 5.31
CA TYR A 84 -1.63 2.60 4.87
C TYR A 84 -0.17 3.06 4.74
N GLY A 85 0.21 4.27 5.16
CA GLY A 85 1.56 4.81 5.05
C GLY A 85 1.58 6.22 4.45
N GLU A 86 2.63 6.53 3.68
CA GLU A 86 2.83 7.85 3.07
C GLU A 86 2.30 7.89 1.62
N PRO A 87 1.03 8.28 1.38
CA PRO A 87 0.40 8.22 0.05
C PRO A 87 1.09 9.05 -1.04
N HIS A 88 1.84 10.10 -0.67
CA HIS A 88 2.44 11.03 -1.62
C HIS A 88 3.35 10.33 -2.64
N GLU A 89 4.09 9.29 -2.22
CA GLU A 89 5.01 8.55 -3.10
C GLU A 89 4.26 7.83 -4.23
N PHE A 90 3.08 7.29 -3.93
CA PHE A 90 2.23 6.62 -4.91
C PHE A 90 1.62 7.61 -5.90
N PHE A 91 1.20 8.78 -5.43
CA PHE A 91 0.73 9.85 -6.31
C PHE A 91 1.84 10.30 -7.25
N LEU A 92 3.05 10.56 -6.74
CA LEU A 92 4.18 10.96 -7.59
C LEU A 92 4.53 9.88 -8.62
N PHE A 93 4.53 8.60 -8.20
CA PHE A 93 4.92 7.47 -9.04
C PHE A 93 3.88 7.12 -10.11
N PHE A 94 2.64 6.81 -9.72
CA PHE A 94 1.61 6.35 -10.66
C PHE A 94 1.06 7.49 -11.53
N TRP A 95 1.03 8.73 -11.01
CA TRP A 95 0.66 9.88 -11.84
C TRP A 95 1.74 10.22 -12.87
N GLN A 96 3.01 9.86 -12.58
CA GLN A 96 4.22 10.32 -13.25
C GLN A 96 4.38 11.83 -13.12
N TRP A 97 4.28 12.31 -11.88
CA TRP A 97 4.35 13.74 -11.58
C TRP A 97 5.72 14.31 -11.98
N ASN A 98 5.74 15.51 -12.55
CA ASN A 98 6.99 16.14 -12.98
C ASN A 98 7.88 16.41 -11.75
N PRO A 99 9.10 15.83 -11.66
CA PRO A 99 9.93 15.97 -10.45
C PRO A 99 10.34 17.41 -10.15
N ARG A 100 10.57 18.22 -11.19
CA ARG A 100 10.91 19.64 -11.03
C ARG A 100 9.71 20.44 -10.54
N ALA A 101 8.50 20.14 -11.02
CA ALA A 101 7.29 20.77 -10.52
C ALA A 101 7.09 20.46 -9.03
N TYR A 102 7.20 19.19 -8.62
CA TYR A 102 7.08 18.80 -7.22
C TYR A 102 8.12 19.47 -6.31
N GLN A 103 9.40 19.49 -6.71
CA GLN A 103 10.48 20.08 -5.90
C GLN A 103 10.37 21.60 -5.74
N ASN A 104 9.71 22.30 -6.66
CA ASN A 104 9.55 23.76 -6.63
C ASN A 104 8.10 24.17 -6.30
N ASP A 105 7.29 23.25 -5.82
CA ASP A 105 5.89 23.49 -5.53
C ASP A 105 5.76 24.40 -4.29
N PRO A 106 5.11 25.58 -4.40
CA PRO A 106 4.95 26.49 -3.27
C PRO A 106 4.03 25.94 -2.17
N ASN A 107 3.21 24.93 -2.48
CA ASN A 107 2.32 24.27 -1.53
C ASN A 107 2.97 23.03 -0.88
N LEU A 108 4.22 22.68 -1.21
CA LEU A 108 4.89 21.52 -0.66
C LEU A 108 5.13 21.69 0.85
N ILE A 109 4.48 20.85 1.64
CA ILE A 109 4.72 20.73 3.08
C ILE A 109 5.46 19.42 3.34
N ARG A 110 6.77 19.53 3.51
CA ARG A 110 7.66 18.42 3.88
C ARG A 110 8.42 18.77 5.15
N PHE A 111 8.34 17.92 6.17
CA PHE A 111 8.90 18.18 7.49
C PHE A 111 9.52 16.93 8.11
N ASN A 112 10.38 17.10 9.10
CA ASN A 112 11.05 15.99 9.78
C ASN A 112 10.40 15.75 11.15
N GLN A 113 9.99 14.52 11.40
CA GLN A 113 9.44 14.07 12.68
C GLN A 113 9.76 12.58 12.85
N SER A 114 10.07 12.16 14.08
CA SER A 114 10.34 10.74 14.40
C SER A 114 11.46 10.11 13.56
N ASN A 115 12.51 10.89 13.25
CA ASN A 115 13.62 10.49 12.36
C ASN A 115 13.19 10.12 10.93
N TRP A 116 12.08 10.67 10.46
CA TRP A 116 11.54 10.46 9.12
C TRP A 116 11.08 11.78 8.49
N PHE A 117 11.12 11.85 7.16
CA PHE A 117 10.57 13.00 6.43
C PHE A 117 9.15 12.69 5.96
N TRP A 118 8.20 13.43 6.50
CA TRP A 118 6.78 13.32 6.20
C TRP A 118 6.39 14.36 5.15
N VAL A 119 5.37 14.04 4.34
CA VAL A 119 4.76 14.97 3.40
C VAL A 119 3.27 15.07 3.68
N ASP A 120 2.80 16.29 3.91
CA ASP A 120 1.37 16.55 4.18
C ASP A 120 0.66 17.22 3.03
N ARG A 121 1.39 17.86 2.13
CA ARG A 121 0.80 18.60 1.02
C ARG A 121 1.76 18.74 -0.13
N PHE A 122 1.23 18.70 -1.34
CA PHE A 122 1.79 19.35 -2.52
C PHE A 122 0.62 19.64 -3.47
N ASP A 123 0.75 20.67 -4.30
CA ASP A 123 -0.27 21.08 -5.24
C ASP A 123 -1.63 21.24 -4.53
N LYS A 124 -2.68 20.53 -4.96
CA LYS A 124 -3.96 20.44 -4.26
C LYS A 124 -4.21 19.11 -3.56
N PHE A 125 -3.16 18.30 -3.37
CA PHE A 125 -3.22 17.08 -2.59
C PHE A 125 -2.90 17.36 -1.13
N TYR A 126 -3.75 16.84 -0.24
CA TYR A 126 -3.62 16.96 1.21
C TYR A 126 -3.62 15.56 1.82
N PHE A 127 -2.60 15.25 2.61
CA PHE A 127 -2.40 13.93 3.21
C PHE A 127 -2.68 13.99 4.70
N VAL A 128 -3.75 13.32 5.13
CA VAL A 128 -4.30 13.44 6.48
C VAL A 128 -4.21 12.09 7.18
N ASN A 129 -3.82 12.04 8.45
CA ASN A 129 -3.89 10.78 9.19
C ASN A 129 -5.34 10.29 9.29
N ASP A 130 -5.51 8.98 9.28
CA ASP A 130 -6.85 8.37 9.29
C ASP A 130 -7.69 8.82 10.50
N TRP A 131 -7.08 8.94 11.68
CA TRP A 131 -7.74 9.42 12.90
C TRP A 131 -7.98 10.95 12.94
N ASN A 132 -7.50 11.70 11.94
CA ASN A 132 -7.74 13.14 11.80
C ASN A 132 -8.81 13.46 10.75
N ILE A 133 -9.46 12.45 10.19
CA ILE A 133 -10.61 12.63 9.30
C ILE A 133 -11.84 12.95 10.17
N PRO A 134 -12.51 14.09 9.95
CA PRO A 134 -13.63 14.50 10.78
C PRO A 134 -14.88 13.69 10.49
N SER A 135 -15.72 13.53 11.51
CA SER A 135 -17.06 12.92 11.34
C SER A 135 -18.13 13.93 10.89
N GLN A 136 -17.86 15.22 11.08
CA GLN A 136 -18.79 16.31 10.78
C GLN A 136 -18.22 17.21 9.67
N GLU A 137 -19.08 17.72 8.81
CA GLU A 137 -18.68 18.52 7.63
C GLU A 137 -18.09 19.89 7.96
N TRP A 138 -18.42 20.46 9.12
CA TRP A 138 -17.92 21.77 9.56
C TRP A 138 -16.56 21.69 10.27
N GLU A 139 -16.07 20.48 10.56
CA GLU A 139 -14.78 20.26 11.17
C GLU A 139 -13.68 20.24 10.10
N SER A 140 -12.52 20.81 10.41
CA SER A 140 -11.37 20.78 9.51
C SER A 140 -10.63 19.45 9.58
N PHE A 141 -10.08 19.05 8.44
CA PHE A 141 -9.05 18.03 8.38
C PHE A 141 -7.76 18.61 8.97
N LYS A 142 -7.15 17.89 9.91
CA LYS A 142 -5.88 18.31 10.55
C LYS A 142 -4.71 17.56 9.94
N LEU A 143 -3.75 18.29 9.40
CA LEU A 143 -2.48 17.75 8.92
C LEU A 143 -1.53 17.54 10.10
N GLU A 144 -0.59 16.61 9.97
CA GLU A 144 0.39 16.27 11.03
C GLU A 144 1.36 17.45 11.30
N SER A 145 1.66 18.23 10.26
CA SER A 145 2.38 19.51 10.29
C SER A 145 1.68 20.60 11.09
N GLY A 146 0.41 20.41 11.46
CA GLY A 146 -0.39 21.35 12.26
C GLY A 146 -1.27 22.30 11.44
N GLU A 147 -1.17 22.30 10.11
CA GLU A 147 -2.10 23.04 9.24
C GLU A 147 -3.49 22.37 9.22
N SER A 148 -4.53 23.18 9.01
CA SER A 148 -5.91 22.71 8.91
C SER A 148 -6.48 23.01 7.53
N VAL A 149 -7.18 22.03 6.98
CA VAL A 149 -7.85 22.13 5.67
C VAL A 149 -9.34 22.09 5.92
N GLN A 150 -10.04 23.11 5.42
CA GLN A 150 -11.49 23.16 5.38
C GLN A 150 -11.96 22.74 3.98
N CYS A 151 -13.10 22.05 3.94
CA CYS A 151 -13.82 21.69 2.73
C CYS A 151 -15.31 21.91 3.00
N THR A 152 -15.74 23.17 2.88
CA THR A 152 -17.15 23.52 3.06
C THR A 152 -17.86 23.51 1.71
N VAL A 153 -19.03 22.87 1.69
CA VAL A 153 -19.93 22.70 0.53
C VAL A 153 -20.05 23.96 -0.33
N ASP A 154 -20.28 25.10 0.32
CA ASP A 154 -20.57 26.35 -0.39
C ASP A 154 -19.34 27.02 -1.02
N SER A 155 -18.11 26.55 -0.75
CA SER A 155 -16.89 27.26 -1.14
C SER A 155 -15.97 26.48 -2.08
N GLU A 156 -15.87 25.16 -1.93
CA GLU A 156 -14.87 24.35 -2.61
C GLU A 156 -15.37 22.94 -2.86
N ARG A 157 -15.02 22.38 -4.02
CA ARG A 157 -15.27 20.96 -4.33
C ARG A 157 -14.07 20.13 -3.89
N CYS A 158 -14.30 19.19 -2.99
CA CYS A 158 -13.28 18.35 -2.40
C CYS A 158 -13.55 16.88 -2.68
N LEU A 159 -12.51 16.17 -3.07
CA LEU A 159 -12.48 14.71 -3.13
C LEU A 159 -11.81 14.18 -1.86
N LEU A 160 -12.45 13.25 -1.16
CA LEU A 160 -11.88 12.53 -0.04
C LEU A 160 -11.65 11.07 -0.43
N ILE A 161 -10.40 10.63 -0.35
CA ILE A 161 -9.99 9.24 -0.46
C ILE A 161 -9.63 8.76 0.94
N THR A 162 -10.45 7.90 1.51
CA THR A 162 -10.38 7.52 2.93
C THR A 162 -10.45 6.01 3.14
N SER A 163 -10.17 5.57 4.37
CA SER A 163 -10.39 4.19 4.78
C SER A 163 -11.90 3.90 4.91
N PRO A 164 -12.32 2.63 4.81
CA PRO A 164 -13.73 2.28 4.77
C PRO A 164 -14.49 2.75 6.01
N GLY A 165 -15.59 3.48 5.80
CA GLY A 165 -16.46 3.98 6.86
C GLY A 165 -15.95 5.23 7.60
N ASN A 166 -14.85 5.86 7.16
CA ASN A 166 -14.24 7.00 7.85
C ASN A 166 -14.39 8.30 7.04
N TYR A 167 -15.55 8.96 7.13
CA TYR A 167 -15.88 10.15 6.33
C TYR A 167 -16.88 11.07 7.05
N PRO A 168 -16.98 12.36 6.65
CA PRO A 168 -17.99 13.26 7.20
C PRO A 168 -19.40 12.88 6.73
N LYS A 169 -20.39 12.89 7.63
CA LYS A 169 -21.71 12.28 7.42
C LYS A 169 -22.49 12.69 6.16
N THR A 170 -22.30 13.91 5.68
CA THR A 170 -23.05 14.49 4.54
C THR A 170 -22.38 14.25 3.20
N TRP A 171 -21.14 13.74 3.20
CA TRP A 171 -20.40 13.49 1.97
C TRP A 171 -20.98 12.30 1.22
N THR A 172 -21.02 12.43 -0.11
CA THR A 172 -21.58 11.41 -0.98
C THR A 172 -20.51 10.45 -1.45
N LYS A 173 -20.77 9.15 -1.26
CA LYS A 173 -19.88 8.09 -1.69
C LYS A 173 -19.92 7.95 -3.22
N LEU A 174 -18.75 8.00 -3.85
CA LEU A 174 -18.56 7.87 -5.29
C LEU A 174 -18.16 6.46 -5.69
N GLU A 175 -17.17 5.88 -5.01
CA GLU A 175 -16.57 4.61 -5.41
C GLU A 175 -15.99 3.86 -4.20
N THR A 176 -15.86 2.53 -4.33
CA THR A 176 -15.09 1.69 -3.41
C THR A 176 -14.01 0.96 -4.19
N ILE A 177 -12.77 1.11 -3.76
CA ILE A 177 -11.64 0.36 -4.29
C ILE A 177 -11.37 -0.78 -3.32
N ASN A 178 -11.38 -2.01 -3.83
CA ASN A 178 -11.19 -3.20 -3.02
C ASN A 178 -9.75 -3.72 -3.12
N PHE A 179 -9.32 -4.39 -2.06
CA PHE A 179 -8.18 -5.28 -2.08
C PHE A 179 -8.43 -6.49 -3.00
N LEU A 180 -7.37 -7.23 -3.30
CA LEU A 180 -7.44 -8.42 -4.17
C LEU A 180 -8.22 -9.59 -3.52
N ASP A 181 -8.48 -9.53 -2.22
CA ASP A 181 -9.36 -10.46 -1.50
C ASP A 181 -10.84 -10.00 -1.46
N GLY A 182 -11.16 -8.88 -2.11
CA GLY A 182 -12.51 -8.31 -2.20
C GLY A 182 -12.92 -7.42 -1.03
N LYS A 183 -12.10 -7.27 0.01
CA LYS A 183 -12.41 -6.34 1.11
C LYS A 183 -12.18 -4.89 0.68
N PRO A 184 -12.97 -3.92 1.19
CA PRO A 184 -12.73 -2.51 0.91
C PRO A 184 -11.34 -2.05 1.38
N ALA A 185 -10.61 -1.40 0.48
CA ALA A 185 -9.31 -0.77 0.73
C ALA A 185 -9.48 0.75 0.90
N PHE A 186 -10.15 1.39 -0.06
CA PHE A 186 -10.44 2.81 -0.03
C PHE A 186 -11.90 3.06 -0.39
N GLU A 187 -12.45 4.11 0.16
CA GLU A 187 -13.72 4.68 -0.25
C GLU A 187 -13.50 6.13 -0.67
N LEU A 188 -14.15 6.51 -1.77
CA LEU A 188 -14.02 7.83 -2.37
C LEU A 188 -15.32 8.59 -2.15
N TYR A 189 -15.21 9.85 -1.75
CA TYR A 189 -16.34 10.71 -1.41
C TYR A 189 -16.16 12.12 -1.98
N GLU A 190 -17.27 12.78 -2.28
CA GLU A 190 -17.32 14.23 -2.52
C GLU A 190 -18.17 14.96 -1.48
N ASN A 191 -17.80 16.20 -1.18
CA ASN A 191 -18.71 17.12 -0.51
C ASN A 191 -19.73 17.64 -1.53
N ASN A 192 -20.99 17.23 -1.36
CA ASN A 192 -22.12 17.78 -2.14
C ASN A 192 -22.26 19.27 -1.90
#